data_AF-A0A370FVB1-F1
#
_entry.id   AF-A0A370FVB1-F1
#
_cell.length_a   1.000
_cell.length_b   1.000
_cell.length_c   1.000
_cell.angle_alpha   90.00
_cell.angle_beta   90.00
_cell.angle_gamma   90.00
#
_symmetry.space_group_name_H-M   'P 1'
#
loop_
_entity.id
_entity.type
_entity.pdbx_description
1 polymer ?
#
loop_
_entity_poly.entity_id
_entity_poly.type
_entity_poly.pdbx_seq_one_letter_code
_entity_poly.pdbx_strand_id
1 'polypeptide(L)'
;MGIQGCGESGTPDGAEAAVTSIPAPLLRDYRHIGGIESIAVDGHRYFFGYDFSEDLVLSPLIDDNELMSVFAETHMEQRDGLHDREYWRDLVDGSLEFSGLAEPESCSFESDQLRLIVTSLKNIAETGVPAPDFDYPYHLRFLLSSAGQWEEQFTATEEGMTALQGIESSAGGTTLEQIARDVLLETRNAMNVAGGNWAEVFDALGQ
;
A
#
# COMPACT_ATOMS: atom_id res chain seq x y z
N MET A 1 -11.40 -34.96 65.50
CA MET A 1 -10.12 -34.22 65.57
C MET A 1 -9.61 -34.05 64.15
N GLY A 2 -9.23 -32.82 63.77
CA GLY A 2 -8.33 -32.56 62.64
C GLY A 2 -9.01 -32.18 61.32
N ILE A 3 -8.82 -30.92 60.93
CA ILE A 3 -9.24 -30.20 59.72
C ILE A 3 -8.00 -29.93 58.85
N GLN A 4 -8.13 -30.00 57.51
CA GLN A 4 -7.43 -29.21 56.47
C GLN A 4 -7.75 -29.87 55.11
N GLY A 5 -8.29 -29.24 54.06
CA GLY A 5 -8.37 -27.82 53.72
C GLY A 5 -7.22 -27.44 52.78
N CYS A 6 -7.49 -27.38 51.47
CA CYS A 6 -7.04 -26.37 50.49
C CYS A 6 -7.38 -26.87 49.07
N GLY A 7 -8.29 -26.14 48.41
CA GLY A 7 -8.44 -26.20 46.96
C GLY A 7 -7.55 -25.14 46.30
N GLU A 8 -7.41 -25.27 44.98
CA GLU A 8 -7.23 -24.22 43.96
C GLU A 8 -7.17 -24.99 42.62
N SER A 9 -8.20 -24.95 41.77
CA SER A 9 -8.42 -23.98 40.68
C SER A 9 -7.21 -23.76 39.79
N GLY A 10 -7.31 -24.22 38.56
CA GLY A 10 -6.34 -24.01 37.50
C GLY A 10 -6.83 -24.62 36.19
N THR A 11 -7.93 -24.08 35.67
CA THR A 11 -8.25 -24.22 34.25
C THR A 11 -7.10 -23.56 33.48
N PRO A 12 -6.41 -24.23 32.56
CA PRO A 12 -5.63 -23.49 31.59
C PRO A 12 -6.64 -22.84 30.65
N ASP A 13 -6.85 -21.55 30.91
CA ASP A 13 -7.29 -20.55 29.94
C ASP A 13 -6.24 -20.53 28.82
N GLY A 14 -6.40 -21.42 27.86
CA GLY A 14 -5.66 -21.42 26.62
C GLY A 14 -6.51 -20.69 25.61
N ALA A 15 -6.51 -19.35 25.68
CA ALA A 15 -6.76 -18.56 24.50
C ALA A 15 -5.78 -19.07 23.44
N GLU A 16 -6.32 -19.84 22.50
CA GLU A 16 -5.64 -20.25 21.29
C GLU A 16 -5.25 -18.93 20.61
N ALA A 17 -4.01 -18.49 20.83
CA ALA A 17 -3.42 -17.41 20.05
C ALA A 17 -3.63 -17.83 18.61
N ALA A 18 -4.53 -17.14 17.90
CA ALA A 18 -4.72 -17.35 16.49
C ALA A 18 -3.32 -17.28 15.89
N VAL A 19 -2.83 -18.42 15.40
CA VAL A 19 -1.53 -18.47 14.74
C VAL A 19 -1.72 -17.58 13.51
N THR A 20 -1.30 -16.33 13.61
CA THR A 20 -1.24 -15.41 12.48
C THR A 20 -0.20 -16.01 11.55
N SER A 21 -0.69 -16.76 10.56
CA SER A 21 0.17 -17.31 9.53
C SER A 21 0.88 -16.16 8.85
N ILE A 22 2.20 -16.29 8.69
CA ILE A 22 3.00 -15.32 7.96
C ILE A 22 2.40 -15.21 6.55
N PRO A 23 2.05 -13.99 6.08
CA PRO A 23 1.47 -13.83 4.75
C PRO A 23 2.49 -14.20 3.67
N ALA A 24 2.00 -14.66 2.52
CA ALA A 24 2.87 -14.98 1.40
C ALA A 24 3.42 -13.70 0.74
N PRO A 25 4.68 -13.70 0.27
CA PRO A 25 5.23 -12.59 -0.50
C PRO A 25 4.53 -12.45 -1.86
N LEU A 26 4.56 -11.25 -2.44
CA LEU A 26 3.97 -11.00 -3.76
C LEU A 26 4.81 -11.64 -4.87
N LEU A 27 6.13 -11.68 -4.70
CA LEU A 27 7.06 -12.35 -5.59
C LEU A 27 7.35 -13.77 -5.09
N ARG A 28 7.44 -14.71 -6.03
CA ARG A 28 7.66 -16.13 -5.71
C ARG A 28 9.11 -16.49 -5.42
N ASP A 29 10.06 -15.63 -5.78
CA ASP A 29 11.47 -15.92 -5.50
C ASP A 29 11.76 -15.79 -4.01
N TYR A 30 12.61 -16.68 -3.52
CA TYR A 30 12.94 -16.79 -2.12
C TYR A 30 13.97 -15.72 -1.74
N ARG A 31 13.66 -14.89 -0.74
CA ARG A 31 14.55 -13.90 -0.13
C ARG A 31 14.98 -12.78 -1.07
N HIS A 32 14.06 -11.84 -1.25
CA HIS A 32 14.29 -10.62 -2.03
C HIS A 32 15.07 -9.58 -1.25
N ILE A 33 15.96 -8.86 -1.93
CA ILE A 33 16.68 -7.73 -1.35
C ILE A 33 15.69 -6.57 -1.21
N GLY A 34 15.48 -6.08 0.01
CA GLY A 34 14.55 -4.98 0.21
C GLY A 34 14.62 -4.34 1.59
N GLY A 35 13.94 -3.22 1.75
CA GLY A 35 13.72 -2.56 3.03
C GLY A 35 12.24 -2.55 3.43
N ILE A 36 11.95 -1.89 4.54
CA ILE A 36 10.60 -1.74 5.07
C ILE A 36 10.14 -0.31 4.85
N GLU A 37 8.95 -0.17 4.29
CA GLU A 37 8.27 1.10 4.06
C GLU A 37 6.90 1.07 4.75
N SER A 38 6.32 2.23 4.97
CA SER A 38 5.00 2.33 5.59
C SER A 38 4.12 3.42 4.97
N ILE A 39 2.81 3.18 5.01
CA ILE A 39 1.78 4.14 4.61
C ILE A 39 0.67 4.17 5.66
N ALA A 40 -0.10 5.25 5.68
CA ALA A 40 -1.32 5.35 6.46
C ALA A 40 -2.53 5.40 5.54
N VAL A 41 -3.58 4.65 5.88
CA VAL A 41 -4.89 4.72 5.22
C VAL A 41 -5.96 4.92 6.28
N ASP A 42 -6.72 6.01 6.21
CA ASP A 42 -7.71 6.42 7.22
C ASP A 42 -7.10 6.47 8.64
N GLY A 43 -5.86 6.98 8.73
CA GLY A 43 -5.07 7.01 9.95
C GLY A 43 -4.54 5.65 10.47
N HIS A 44 -4.86 4.54 9.80
CA HIS A 44 -4.35 3.21 10.13
C HIS A 44 -3.02 2.93 9.44
N ARG A 45 -2.02 2.48 10.19
CA ARG A 45 -0.66 2.23 9.69
C ARG A 45 -0.58 0.85 9.05
N TYR A 46 0.01 0.79 7.86
CA TYR A 46 0.41 -0.43 7.19
C TYR A 46 1.88 -0.37 6.82
N PHE A 47 2.56 -1.51 6.90
CA PHE A 47 3.94 -1.74 6.50
C PHE A 47 3.98 -2.64 5.27
N PHE A 48 5.04 -2.49 4.48
CA PHE A 48 5.31 -3.37 3.36
C PHE A 48 6.81 -3.48 3.09
N GLY A 49 7.22 -4.63 2.53
CA GLY A 49 8.56 -4.82 2.01
C GLY A 49 8.69 -4.17 0.63
N TYR A 50 9.86 -3.57 0.35
CA TYR A 50 10.11 -2.87 -0.91
C TYR A 50 11.54 -3.10 -1.43
N ASP A 51 11.68 -3.44 -2.71
CA ASP A 51 12.95 -3.51 -3.43
C ASP A 51 13.22 -2.17 -4.14
N PHE A 52 14.20 -1.42 -3.63
CA PHE A 52 14.62 -0.12 -4.16
C PHE A 52 15.45 -0.19 -5.45
N SER A 53 15.90 -1.38 -5.85
CA SER A 53 16.62 -1.58 -7.11
C SER A 53 15.69 -1.85 -8.27
N GLU A 54 14.62 -2.61 -8.02
CA GLU A 54 13.65 -3.01 -9.05
C GLU A 54 12.34 -2.20 -8.99
N ASP A 55 12.22 -1.33 -8.00
CA ASP A 55 11.01 -0.57 -7.68
C ASP A 55 9.77 -1.46 -7.48
N LEU A 56 9.91 -2.50 -6.66
CA LEU A 56 8.88 -3.52 -6.46
C LEU A 56 8.43 -3.62 -5.00
N VAL A 57 7.11 -3.65 -4.80
CA VAL A 57 6.51 -4.05 -3.53
C VAL A 57 6.62 -5.57 -3.39
N LEU A 58 7.11 -6.02 -2.25
CA LEU A 58 7.44 -7.42 -1.97
C LEU A 58 6.37 -8.12 -1.14
N SER A 59 5.52 -7.38 -0.42
CA SER A 59 4.57 -7.93 0.54
C SER A 59 3.15 -7.38 0.37
N PRO A 60 2.14 -8.08 0.92
CA PRO A 60 0.88 -7.47 1.29
C PRO A 60 1.11 -6.31 2.29
N LEU A 61 0.08 -5.49 2.49
CA LEU A 61 0.03 -4.48 3.53
C LEU A 61 -0.22 -5.15 4.88
N ILE A 62 0.74 -5.02 5.80
CA ILE A 62 0.73 -5.66 7.12
C ILE A 62 0.59 -4.56 8.17
N ASP A 63 -0.35 -4.69 9.09
CA ASP A 63 -0.64 -3.66 10.11
C ASP A 63 -0.12 -3.99 11.52
N ASP A 64 0.67 -5.06 11.64
CA ASP A 64 1.31 -5.48 12.88
C ASP A 64 2.84 -5.43 12.75
N ASN A 65 3.49 -4.66 13.61
CA ASN A 65 4.94 -4.45 13.58
C ASN A 65 5.73 -5.76 13.71
N GLU A 66 5.30 -6.65 14.62
CA GLU A 66 5.99 -7.92 14.85
C GLU A 66 5.79 -8.83 13.64
N LEU A 67 4.58 -8.90 13.10
CA LEU A 67 4.27 -9.69 11.90
C LEU A 67 5.09 -9.20 10.69
N MET A 68 5.27 -7.89 10.53
CA MET A 68 6.11 -7.35 9.46
C MET A 68 7.58 -7.77 9.64
N SER A 69 8.10 -7.71 10.87
CA SER A 69 9.48 -8.16 11.15
C SER A 69 9.67 -9.67 10.89
N VAL A 70 8.68 -10.48 11.23
CA VAL A 70 8.66 -11.93 10.97
C VAL A 70 8.57 -12.22 9.47
N PHE A 71 7.74 -11.47 8.74
CA PHE A 71 7.64 -11.56 7.29
C PHE A 71 9.01 -11.28 6.65
N ALA A 72 9.67 -10.20 7.05
CA ALA A 72 10.96 -9.81 6.50
C ALA A 72 12.08 -10.81 6.83
N GLU A 73 12.18 -11.29 8.07
CA GLU A 73 13.10 -12.36 8.48
C GLU A 73 12.94 -13.63 7.62
N THR A 74 11.69 -13.92 7.22
CA THR A 74 11.36 -15.14 6.48
C THR A 74 11.61 -15.00 4.98
N HIS A 75 11.23 -13.85 4.40
CA HIS A 75 11.07 -13.67 2.96
C HIS A 75 12.00 -12.64 2.32
N MET A 76 12.80 -11.93 3.11
CA MET A 76 13.65 -10.83 2.62
C MET A 76 15.10 -10.97 3.11
N GLU A 77 15.99 -10.26 2.44
CA GLU A 77 17.38 -10.06 2.86
C GLU A 77 17.82 -8.62 2.58
N GLN A 78 18.97 -8.23 3.12
CA GLN A 78 19.64 -6.97 2.78
C GLN A 78 20.79 -7.24 1.81
N ARG A 79 21.37 -6.16 1.26
CA ARG A 79 22.52 -6.26 0.35
C ARG A 79 23.76 -6.90 0.98
N ASP A 80 23.87 -6.86 2.30
CA ASP A 80 24.94 -7.48 3.09
C ASP A 80 24.55 -8.86 3.64
N GLY A 81 23.37 -9.37 3.28
CA GLY A 81 22.92 -10.73 3.55
C GLY A 81 21.73 -10.81 4.51
N LEU A 82 21.67 -11.93 5.23
CA LEU A 82 20.57 -12.24 6.14
C LEU A 82 20.75 -11.52 7.47
N HIS A 83 19.63 -10.99 7.97
CA HIS A 83 19.55 -10.40 9.30
C HIS A 83 18.45 -11.07 10.12
N ASP A 84 18.60 -10.97 11.44
CA ASP A 84 17.63 -11.51 12.38
C ASP A 84 16.41 -10.60 12.53
N ARG A 85 15.42 -11.07 13.29
CA ARG A 85 14.20 -10.31 13.56
C ARG A 85 14.43 -8.97 14.25
N GLU A 86 15.43 -8.86 15.12
CA GLU A 86 15.69 -7.62 15.86
C GLU A 86 16.08 -6.51 14.89
N TYR A 87 16.96 -6.83 13.94
CA TYR A 87 17.29 -5.91 12.84
C TYR A 87 16.06 -5.48 12.02
N TRP A 88 15.20 -6.42 11.63
CA TRP A 88 14.02 -6.09 10.85
C TRP A 88 13.01 -5.24 11.63
N ARG A 89 12.88 -5.48 12.94
CA ARG A 89 12.04 -4.65 13.81
C ARG A 89 12.56 -3.21 13.90
N ASP A 90 13.88 -3.01 13.96
CA ASP A 90 14.46 -1.66 13.92
C ASP A 90 14.11 -0.93 12.61
N LEU A 91 14.04 -1.63 11.48
CA LEU A 91 13.59 -1.06 10.20
C LEU A 91 12.09 -0.76 10.18
N VAL A 92 11.25 -1.63 10.77
CA VAL A 92 9.82 -1.37 10.95
C VAL A 92 9.62 -0.09 11.76
N ASP A 93 10.31 0.06 12.89
CA ASP A 93 10.22 1.25 13.74
C ASP A 93 10.73 2.50 13.01
N GLY A 94 11.83 2.38 12.25
CA GLY A 94 12.36 3.47 11.43
C GLY A 94 11.40 3.94 10.32
N SER A 95 10.65 3.01 9.71
CA SER A 95 9.69 3.31 8.64
C SER A 95 8.48 4.16 9.08
N LEU A 96 8.29 4.34 10.39
CA LEU A 96 7.25 5.21 10.96
C LEU A 96 7.59 6.69 10.82
N GLU A 97 8.89 7.02 10.85
CA GLU A 97 9.38 8.40 10.84
C GLU A 97 9.95 8.80 9.47
N PHE A 98 10.43 7.84 8.69
CA PHE A 98 11.12 8.08 7.44
C PHE A 98 10.67 7.11 6.36
N SER A 99 10.45 7.63 5.15
CA SER A 99 10.27 6.82 3.93
C SER A 99 11.41 7.08 2.97
N GLY A 100 11.94 6.02 2.37
CA GLY A 100 12.89 6.11 1.27
C GLY A 100 12.21 6.42 -0.08
N LEU A 101 10.87 6.43 -0.14
CA LEU A 101 10.10 6.56 -1.37
C LEU A 101 9.44 7.93 -1.55
N ALA A 102 9.04 8.57 -0.45
CA ALA A 102 8.34 9.84 -0.51
C ALA A 102 8.52 10.67 0.78
N GLU A 103 8.17 11.94 0.70
CA GLU A 103 8.07 12.79 1.89
C GLU A 103 6.94 12.28 2.81
N PRO A 104 7.05 12.41 4.15
CA PRO A 104 6.09 11.84 5.10
C PRO A 104 4.63 12.21 4.83
N GLU A 105 4.36 13.43 4.34
CA GLU A 105 3.01 13.91 4.03
C GLU A 105 2.38 13.20 2.83
N SER A 106 3.20 12.58 1.97
CA SER A 106 2.74 11.84 0.78
C SER A 106 2.45 10.36 1.06
N CYS A 107 2.75 9.89 2.28
CA CYS A 107 2.54 8.49 2.69
C CYS A 107 1.22 8.28 3.44
N SER A 108 0.27 9.23 3.37
CA SER A 108 -1.04 9.14 4.02
C SER A 108 -2.17 9.32 3.02
N PHE A 109 -3.17 8.45 3.10
CA PHE A 109 -4.32 8.44 2.20
C PHE A 109 -5.62 8.35 3.00
N GLU A 110 -6.63 9.08 2.55
CA GLU A 110 -7.96 9.04 3.17
C GLU A 110 -8.97 8.50 2.16
N SER A 111 -9.81 7.55 2.58
CA SER A 111 -10.81 6.90 1.73
C SER A 111 -11.78 7.89 1.09
N ASP A 112 -12.09 9.01 1.76
CA ASP A 112 -12.90 10.08 1.17
C ASP A 112 -12.19 10.78 0.00
N GLN A 113 -10.88 11.01 0.10
CA GLN A 113 -10.08 11.55 -1.01
C GLN A 113 -10.00 10.54 -2.16
N LEU A 114 -9.81 9.25 -1.87
CA LEU A 114 -9.81 8.19 -2.87
C LEU A 114 -11.12 8.11 -3.65
N ARG A 115 -12.27 8.19 -2.95
CA ARG A 115 -13.60 8.26 -3.60
C ARG A 115 -13.76 9.53 -4.44
N LEU A 116 -13.21 10.66 -3.98
CA LEU A 116 -13.26 11.92 -4.70
C LEU A 116 -12.46 11.86 -6.01
N ILE A 117 -11.31 11.19 -6.02
CA ILE A 117 -10.51 10.94 -7.24
C ILE A 117 -11.38 10.26 -8.29
N VAL A 118 -11.99 9.13 -7.94
CA VAL A 118 -12.80 8.35 -8.88
C VAL A 118 -14.04 9.12 -9.34
N THR A 119 -14.70 9.82 -8.42
CA THR A 119 -15.88 10.65 -8.73
C THR A 119 -15.53 11.78 -9.69
N SER A 120 -14.41 12.46 -9.45
CA SER A 120 -13.93 13.55 -10.29
C SER A 120 -13.57 13.05 -11.69
N LEU A 121 -12.84 11.94 -11.79
CA LEU A 121 -12.50 11.35 -13.07
C LEU A 121 -13.75 10.92 -13.85
N LYS A 122 -14.74 10.28 -13.20
CA LYS A 122 -16.02 9.92 -13.84
C LYS A 122 -16.72 11.17 -14.38
N ASN A 123 -16.82 12.23 -13.57
CA ASN A 123 -17.45 13.48 -13.99
C ASN A 123 -16.70 14.15 -15.16
N ILE A 124 -15.36 14.20 -15.12
CA ILE A 124 -14.56 14.76 -16.23
C ILE A 124 -14.73 13.90 -17.49
N ALA A 125 -14.71 12.56 -17.36
CA ALA A 125 -14.92 11.63 -18.47
C ALA A 125 -16.29 11.78 -19.14
N GLU A 126 -17.31 12.20 -18.40
CA GLU A 126 -18.67 12.42 -18.90
C GLU A 126 -18.89 13.82 -19.47
N THR A 127 -18.30 14.85 -18.84
CA THR A 127 -18.65 16.25 -19.10
C THR A 127 -17.57 17.06 -19.81
N GLY A 128 -16.31 16.60 -19.76
CA GLY A 128 -15.15 17.37 -20.24
C GLY A 128 -14.84 18.61 -19.40
N VAL A 129 -15.48 18.77 -18.24
CA VAL A 129 -15.27 19.91 -17.34
C VAL A 129 -14.16 19.57 -16.35
N PRO A 130 -13.07 20.36 -16.26
CA PRO A 130 -11.99 20.12 -15.31
C PRO A 130 -12.48 20.28 -13.87
N ALA A 131 -11.79 19.62 -12.93
CA ALA A 131 -12.07 19.68 -11.50
C ALA A 131 -10.86 20.33 -10.78
N PRO A 132 -10.92 21.61 -10.38
CA PRO A 132 -9.78 22.32 -9.78
C PRO A 132 -9.18 21.68 -8.53
N ASP A 133 -10.02 21.01 -7.74
CA ASP A 133 -9.61 20.32 -6.51
C ASP A 133 -9.22 18.85 -6.77
N PHE A 134 -9.12 18.42 -8.04
CA PHE A 134 -8.67 17.08 -8.38
C PHE A 134 -7.20 16.90 -8.00
N ASP A 135 -6.94 15.92 -7.15
CA ASP A 135 -5.58 15.49 -6.81
C ASP A 135 -5.53 13.97 -6.75
N TYR A 136 -4.72 13.37 -7.62
CA TYR A 136 -4.41 11.95 -7.59
C TYR A 136 -2.90 11.79 -7.38
N PRO A 137 -2.47 11.58 -6.12
CA PRO A 137 -1.07 11.56 -5.75
C PRO A 137 -0.23 10.61 -6.61
N TYR A 138 0.91 11.11 -7.10
CA TYR A 138 1.86 10.29 -7.86
C TYR A 138 2.32 9.08 -7.05
N HIS A 139 2.62 9.26 -5.77
CA HIS A 139 3.09 8.19 -4.89
C HIS A 139 2.09 7.03 -4.80
N LEU A 140 0.78 7.31 -4.73
CA LEU A 140 -0.24 6.27 -4.74
C LEU A 140 -0.26 5.50 -6.06
N ARG A 141 -0.24 6.20 -7.20
CA ARG A 141 -0.18 5.58 -8.54
C ARG A 141 1.05 4.68 -8.67
N PHE A 142 2.19 5.16 -8.20
CA PHE A 142 3.46 4.43 -8.16
C PHE A 142 3.35 3.15 -7.33
N LEU A 143 2.85 3.22 -6.10
CA LEU A 143 2.71 2.06 -5.22
C LEU A 143 1.75 1.01 -5.80
N LEU A 144 0.63 1.42 -6.40
CA LEU A 144 -0.32 0.50 -7.03
C LEU A 144 0.31 -0.24 -8.22
N SER A 145 1.02 0.48 -9.09
CA SER A 145 1.77 -0.14 -10.19
C SER A 145 2.86 -1.09 -9.69
N SER A 146 3.60 -0.69 -8.65
CA SER A 146 4.66 -1.50 -8.05
C SER A 146 4.13 -2.78 -7.37
N ALA A 147 3.00 -2.69 -6.66
CA ALA A 147 2.30 -3.84 -6.07
C ALA A 147 1.70 -4.80 -7.10
N GLY A 148 1.43 -4.29 -8.31
CA GLY A 148 1.05 -5.07 -9.49
C GLY A 148 2.23 -5.53 -10.34
N GLN A 149 3.47 -5.45 -9.84
CA GLN A 149 4.69 -5.83 -10.56
C GLN A 149 4.83 -5.15 -11.92
N TRP A 150 4.35 -3.90 -12.02
CA TRP A 150 4.34 -3.10 -13.24
C TRP A 150 3.53 -3.68 -14.40
N GLU A 151 2.62 -4.63 -14.14
CA GLU A 151 1.67 -5.13 -15.14
C GLU A 151 0.74 -4.03 -15.66
N GLU A 152 0.42 -3.05 -14.80
CA GLU A 152 -0.30 -1.82 -15.17
C GLU A 152 0.53 -0.58 -14.81
N GLN A 153 0.55 0.40 -15.71
CA GLN A 153 1.34 1.62 -15.56
C GLN A 153 0.49 2.83 -15.94
N PHE A 154 0.49 3.83 -15.07
CA PHE A 154 -0.20 5.09 -15.34
C PHE A 154 0.53 5.87 -16.44
N THR A 155 -0.14 6.13 -17.56
CA THR A 155 0.48 6.78 -18.73
C THR A 155 0.21 8.28 -18.82
N ALA A 156 -0.74 8.79 -18.02
CA ALA A 156 -1.03 10.21 -17.97
C ALA A 156 0.20 11.02 -17.52
N THR A 157 0.64 11.94 -18.39
CA THR A 157 1.76 12.84 -18.09
C THR A 157 1.39 13.83 -16.99
N GLU A 158 2.38 14.52 -16.44
CA GLU A 158 2.15 15.61 -15.49
C GLU A 158 1.22 16.67 -16.08
N GLU A 159 1.43 17.06 -17.35
CA GLU A 159 0.55 18.00 -18.06
C GLU A 159 -0.86 17.45 -18.24
N GLY A 160 -1.00 16.14 -18.46
CA GLY A 160 -2.31 15.48 -18.52
C GLY A 160 -3.05 15.56 -17.19
N MET A 161 -2.36 15.32 -16.08
CA MET A 161 -2.92 15.39 -14.73
C MET A 161 -3.29 16.83 -14.33
N THR A 162 -2.45 17.82 -14.66
CA THR A 162 -2.74 19.23 -14.40
C THR A 162 -3.81 19.80 -15.34
N ALA A 163 -3.98 19.22 -16.52
CA ALA A 163 -5.10 19.55 -17.40
C ALA A 163 -6.46 19.10 -16.80
N LEU A 164 -6.51 17.98 -16.08
CA LEU A 164 -7.71 17.56 -15.34
C LEU A 164 -8.09 18.56 -14.25
N GLN A 165 -7.12 19.29 -13.69
CA GLN A 165 -7.32 20.40 -12.75
C GLN A 165 -7.76 21.70 -13.44
N GLY A 166 -7.61 21.79 -14.76
CA GLY A 166 -7.83 23.02 -15.52
C GLY A 166 -6.70 24.06 -15.35
N ILE A 167 -5.54 23.65 -14.84
CA ILE A 167 -4.34 24.49 -14.74
C ILE A 167 -3.69 24.62 -16.12
N GLU A 168 -3.55 23.48 -16.82
CA GLU A 168 -2.99 23.41 -18.16
C GLU A 168 -4.06 23.09 -19.21
N SER A 169 -3.76 23.41 -20.47
CA SER A 169 -4.55 22.92 -21.59
C SER A 169 -4.09 21.52 -21.96
N SER A 170 -5.02 20.63 -22.30
CA SER A 170 -4.65 19.30 -22.77
C SER A 170 -3.76 19.38 -24.01
N ALA A 171 -2.79 18.45 -24.11
CA ALA A 171 -1.92 18.37 -25.27
C ALA A 171 -2.74 18.17 -26.56
N GLY A 172 -2.27 18.79 -27.65
CA GLY A 172 -2.97 18.77 -28.93
C GLY A 172 -3.27 17.34 -29.41
N GLY A 173 -4.54 16.94 -29.38
CA GLY A 173 -5.01 15.63 -29.85
C GLY A 173 -5.68 14.77 -28.79
N THR A 174 -5.52 15.09 -27.49
CA THR A 174 -6.15 14.36 -26.40
C THR A 174 -7.12 15.27 -25.66
N THR A 175 -8.34 14.79 -25.41
CA THR A 175 -9.37 15.55 -24.68
C THR A 175 -9.33 15.20 -23.19
N LEU A 176 -9.86 16.09 -22.33
CA LEU A 176 -9.95 15.82 -20.89
C LEU A 176 -10.75 14.55 -20.60
N GLU A 177 -11.80 14.30 -21.38
CA GLU A 177 -12.61 13.10 -21.27
C GLU A 177 -11.79 11.84 -21.54
N GLN A 178 -10.89 11.89 -22.53
CA GLN A 178 -10.03 10.76 -22.86
C GLN A 178 -9.01 10.50 -21.75
N ILE A 179 -8.32 11.56 -21.28
CA ILE A 179 -7.36 11.46 -20.17
C ILE A 179 -8.05 10.86 -18.94
N ALA A 180 -9.23 11.36 -18.58
CA ALA A 180 -9.96 10.87 -17.41
C ALA A 180 -10.41 9.40 -17.55
N ARG A 181 -10.83 8.97 -18.75
CA ARG A 181 -11.18 7.56 -19.01
C ARG A 181 -9.97 6.65 -18.93
N ASP A 182 -8.84 7.07 -19.47
CA ASP A 182 -7.60 6.30 -19.45
C ASP A 182 -7.13 6.13 -18.00
N VAL A 183 -7.07 7.22 -17.22
CA VAL A 183 -6.70 7.16 -15.80
C VAL A 183 -7.67 6.28 -14.99
N LEU A 184 -8.98 6.32 -15.27
CA LEU A 184 -9.94 5.40 -14.63
C LEU A 184 -9.69 3.94 -14.96
N LEU A 185 -9.37 3.65 -16.23
CA LEU A 185 -9.08 2.30 -16.68
C LEU A 185 -7.78 1.79 -16.05
N GLU A 186 -6.73 2.59 -16.08
CA GLU A 186 -5.44 2.31 -15.44
C GLU A 186 -5.60 2.08 -13.93
N THR A 187 -6.39 2.92 -13.25
CA THR A 187 -6.70 2.74 -11.81
C THR A 187 -7.35 1.39 -11.55
N ARG A 188 -8.38 1.04 -12.33
CA ARG A 188 -9.07 -0.25 -12.18
C ARG A 188 -8.14 -1.43 -12.46
N ASN A 189 -7.34 -1.33 -13.51
CA ASN A 189 -6.41 -2.39 -13.88
C ASN A 189 -5.34 -2.58 -12.80
N ALA A 190 -4.76 -1.49 -12.29
CA ALA A 190 -3.77 -1.52 -11.21
C ALA A 190 -4.36 -2.20 -9.97
N MET A 191 -5.61 -1.87 -9.59
CA MET A 191 -6.32 -2.53 -8.50
C MET A 191 -6.59 -4.02 -8.77
N ASN A 192 -6.77 -4.44 -10.03
CA ASN A 192 -6.99 -5.85 -10.37
C ASN A 192 -5.70 -6.69 -10.35
N VAL A 193 -4.56 -6.09 -10.70
CA VAL A 193 -3.27 -6.78 -10.76
C VAL A 193 -2.48 -6.68 -9.46
N ALA A 194 -2.80 -5.73 -8.59
CA ALA A 194 -2.14 -5.57 -7.30
C ALA A 194 -2.23 -6.84 -6.46
N GLY A 195 -1.07 -7.36 -6.03
CA GLY A 195 -1.00 -8.57 -5.23
C GLY A 195 -1.43 -8.38 -3.77
N GLY A 196 -1.63 -9.50 -3.06
CA GLY A 196 -1.94 -9.46 -1.62
C GLY A 196 -3.30 -8.83 -1.33
N ASN A 197 -3.35 -7.95 -0.32
CA ASN A 197 -4.55 -7.23 0.13
C ASN A 197 -4.56 -5.75 -0.31
N TRP A 198 -3.67 -5.32 -1.21
CA TRP A 198 -3.59 -3.92 -1.64
C TRP A 198 -4.92 -3.41 -2.21
N ALA A 199 -5.59 -4.22 -3.03
CA ALA A 199 -6.89 -3.87 -3.59
C ALA A 199 -8.01 -3.77 -2.52
N GLU A 200 -7.89 -4.53 -1.44
CA GLU A 200 -8.85 -4.53 -0.33
C GLU A 200 -8.66 -3.30 0.56
N VAL A 201 -7.41 -2.90 0.81
CA VAL A 201 -7.10 -1.69 1.60
C VAL A 201 -7.46 -0.41 0.84
N PHE A 202 -7.27 -0.40 -0.48
CA PHE A 202 -7.59 0.75 -1.34
C PHE A 202 -8.95 0.62 -2.05
N ASP A 203 -9.91 -0.12 -1.47
CA ASP A 203 -11.20 -0.44 -2.09
C ASP A 203 -12.01 0.80 -2.55
N ALA A 204 -11.78 1.95 -1.91
CA ALA A 204 -12.35 3.24 -2.25
C ALA A 204 -12.04 3.68 -3.70
N LEU A 205 -10.95 3.18 -4.30
CA LEU A 205 -10.62 3.38 -5.71
C LEU A 205 -11.40 2.46 -6.67
N GLY A 206 -11.98 1.37 -6.16
CA GLY A 206 -12.72 0.38 -6.95
C GLY A 206 -14.20 0.71 -7.18
N GLN A 207 -14.73 1.75 -6.54
CA GLN A 207 -16.16 2.11 -6.53
C GLN A 207 -16.61 2.91 -7.76
#